data_AF-A0ABD2H7K3-F1
#
_entry.id   AF-A0ABD2H7K3-F1
#
_cell.length_a   1.000
_cell.length_b   1.000
_cell.length_c   1.000
_cell.angle_alpha   90.00
_cell.angle_beta   90.00
_cell.angle_gamma   90.00
#
_symmetry.space_group_name_H-M   'P 1'
#
loop_
_entity.id
_entity.type
_entity.pdbx_description
1 polymer ?
#
loop_
_entity_poly.entity_id
_entity_poly.type
_entity_poly.pdbx_seq_one_letter_code
_entity_poly.pdbx_strand_id
1 'polypeptide(L)'
;MEAEHKLERRRVYASALPLYIDRMGVAVCRHLRQVERVVLGYLEITDPPEETSRLKILEVLQKITKAAWPRMACRVAVLLRCLLKLLVAVSSDGQLSDSVRQKLMGETSLCLKLMDSCCHGDLQPLLRQVDSSCCSSEVLGCLATLTGTTERCSSRTSET
;
A
#
# COMPACT_ATOMS: atom_id res chain seq x y z
N MET A 1 15.36 -8.14 -24.85
CA MET A 1 15.15 -9.59 -24.60
C MET A 1 15.32 -10.01 -23.14
N GLU A 2 16.50 -9.91 -22.49
CA GLU A 2 16.62 -10.43 -21.10
C GLU A 2 15.80 -9.66 -20.04
N ALA A 3 15.63 -8.35 -20.19
CA ALA A 3 14.86 -7.53 -19.25
C ALA A 3 13.35 -7.78 -19.38
N GLU A 4 12.86 -8.01 -20.60
CA GLU A 4 11.44 -8.31 -20.87
C GLU A 4 11.03 -9.64 -20.23
N HIS A 5 11.86 -10.68 -20.38
CA HIS A 5 11.59 -11.98 -19.77
C HIS A 5 11.62 -11.94 -18.24
N LYS A 6 12.40 -11.02 -17.65
CA LYS A 6 12.40 -10.77 -16.20
C LYS A 6 11.09 -10.10 -15.76
N LEU A 7 10.55 -9.15 -16.52
CA LEU A 7 9.28 -8.49 -16.20
C LEU A 7 8.08 -9.43 -16.36
N GLU A 8 8.04 -10.24 -17.42
CA GLU A 8 7.00 -11.26 -17.62
C GLU A 8 6.91 -12.22 -16.43
N ARG A 9 8.06 -12.73 -15.96
CA ARG A 9 8.10 -13.59 -14.77
C ARG A 9 7.61 -12.88 -13.51
N ARG A 10 7.96 -11.60 -13.34
CA ARG A 10 7.45 -10.80 -12.22
C ARG A 10 5.94 -10.66 -12.27
N ARG A 11 5.34 -10.43 -13.44
CA ARG A 11 3.88 -10.39 -13.60
C ARG A 11 3.22 -11.69 -13.20
N VAL A 12 3.77 -12.82 -13.66
CA VAL A 12 3.27 -14.16 -13.33
C VAL A 12 3.36 -14.44 -11.82
N TYR A 13 4.47 -14.07 -11.18
CA TYR A 13 4.61 -14.26 -9.74
C TYR A 13 3.71 -13.30 -8.95
N ALA A 14 3.63 -12.02 -9.35
CA ALA A 14 2.75 -11.05 -8.73
C ALA A 14 1.28 -11.48 -8.80
N SER A 15 0.84 -12.04 -9.93
CA SER A 15 -0.55 -12.50 -10.08
C SER A 15 -0.88 -13.73 -9.21
N ALA A 16 0.09 -14.61 -8.96
CA ALA A 16 -0.07 -15.78 -8.12
C ALA A 16 0.00 -15.48 -6.61
N LEU A 17 0.76 -14.45 -6.21
CA LEU A 17 0.99 -14.12 -4.81
C LEU A 17 -0.29 -13.89 -3.98
N PRO A 18 -1.30 -13.11 -4.43
CA PRO A 18 -2.54 -12.92 -3.67
C PRO A 18 -3.22 -14.24 -3.28
N LEU A 19 -3.31 -15.18 -4.22
CA LEU A 19 -3.90 -16.50 -4.00
C LEU A 19 -3.08 -17.32 -3.01
N TYR A 20 -1.75 -17.24 -3.10
CA TYR A 20 -0.85 -17.94 -2.19
C TYR A 20 -1.00 -17.42 -0.74
N ILE A 21 -1.12 -16.10 -0.57
CA ILE A 21 -1.36 -15.47 0.73
C ILE A 21 -2.72 -15.91 1.31
N ASP A 22 -3.78 -15.93 0.50
CA ASP A 22 -5.09 -16.41 0.94
C ASP A 22 -5.04 -17.85 1.44
N ARG A 23 -4.33 -18.73 0.70
CA ARG A 23 -4.18 -20.14 1.08
C ARG A 23 -3.33 -20.33 2.33
N MET A 24 -2.32 -19.50 2.55
CA MET A 24 -1.53 -19.53 3.78
C MET A 24 -2.31 -19.00 4.98
N GLY A 25 -3.18 -18.00 4.78
CA GLY A 25 -3.88 -17.32 5.87
C GLY A 25 -2.90 -16.86 6.96
N VAL A 26 -3.22 -17.19 8.22
CA VAL A 26 -2.40 -16.81 9.40
C VAL A 26 -0.98 -17.38 9.33
N ALA A 27 -0.73 -18.48 8.60
CA ALA A 27 0.60 -19.07 8.48
C ALA A 27 1.62 -18.11 7.80
N VAL A 28 1.14 -17.11 7.06
CA VAL A 28 1.98 -16.04 6.50
C VAL A 28 2.82 -15.32 7.56
N CYS A 29 2.39 -15.33 8.82
CA CYS A 29 3.12 -14.79 9.96
C CYS A 29 4.56 -15.32 10.06
N ARG A 30 4.79 -16.58 9.67
CA ARG A 30 6.11 -17.24 9.69
C ARG A 30 7.06 -16.68 8.62
N HIS A 31 6.50 -16.04 7.59
CA HIS A 31 7.23 -15.59 6.41
C HIS A 31 7.23 -14.07 6.24
N LEU A 32 6.73 -13.30 7.22
CA LEU A 32 6.57 -11.84 7.09
C LEU A 32 7.84 -11.09 6.69
N ARG A 33 9.01 -11.52 7.18
CA ARG A 33 10.29 -10.90 6.79
C ARG A 33 10.58 -11.08 5.30
N GLN A 34 10.30 -12.26 4.75
CA GLN A 34 10.51 -12.54 3.34
C GLN A 34 9.47 -11.83 2.49
N VAL A 35 8.21 -11.86 2.95
CA VAL A 35 7.09 -11.23 2.25
C VAL A 35 7.25 -9.71 2.22
N GLU A 36 7.68 -9.07 3.31
CA GLU A 36 8.00 -7.63 3.32
C GLU A 36 9.01 -7.27 2.24
N ARG A 37 10.12 -8.02 2.13
CA ARG A 37 11.14 -7.78 1.10
C ARG A 37 10.58 -7.92 -0.32
N VAL A 38 9.70 -8.89 -0.54
CA VAL A 38 9.01 -9.07 -1.82
C VAL A 38 8.10 -7.88 -2.10
N VAL A 39 7.28 -7.46 -1.13
CA VAL A 39 6.40 -6.30 -1.30
C VAL A 39 7.20 -5.05 -1.66
N LEU A 40 8.23 -4.72 -0.88
CA LEU A 40 9.06 -3.54 -1.13
C LEU A 40 9.73 -3.61 -2.52
N GLY A 41 10.36 -4.74 -2.84
CA GLY A 41 11.07 -4.89 -4.10
C GLY A 41 10.17 -4.93 -5.34
N TYR A 42 8.88 -5.23 -5.20
CA TYR A 42 7.93 -5.13 -6.31
C TYR A 42 7.32 -3.74 -6.45
N LEU A 43 7.07 -3.01 -5.35
CA LEU A 43 6.53 -1.65 -5.42
C LEU A 43 7.55 -0.64 -5.98
N GLU A 44 8.84 -0.90 -5.81
CA GLU A 44 9.93 -0.07 -6.35
C GLU A 44 10.13 -0.21 -7.85
N ILE A 45 9.65 -1.30 -8.47
CA ILE A 45 9.88 -1.56 -9.90
C ILE A 45 8.60 -1.25 -10.69
N THR A 46 8.73 -0.28 -11.58
CA THR A 46 7.71 0.11 -12.56
C THR A 46 7.51 -1.02 -13.58
N ASP A 47 6.25 -1.34 -13.88
CA ASP A 47 5.83 -2.38 -14.82
C ASP A 47 4.84 -1.82 -15.86
N PRO A 48 5.30 -0.93 -16.75
CA PRO A 48 4.43 -0.28 -17.73
C PRO A 48 3.95 -1.29 -18.81
N PRO A 49 2.78 -1.05 -19.45
CA PRO A 49 1.91 0.12 -19.29
C PRO A 49 0.82 -0.02 -18.22
N GLU A 50 0.51 -1.23 -17.74
CA GLU A 50 -0.67 -1.51 -16.93
C GLU A 50 -0.39 -1.58 -15.42
N GLU A 51 0.87 -1.68 -15.01
CA GLU A 51 1.30 -1.73 -13.61
C GLU A 51 0.66 -2.87 -12.81
N THR A 52 0.32 -3.96 -13.51
CA THR A 52 -0.38 -5.11 -12.95
C THR A 52 0.38 -5.71 -11.77
N SER A 53 1.71 -5.77 -11.86
CA SER A 53 2.57 -6.26 -10.78
C SER A 53 2.42 -5.43 -9.51
N ARG A 54 2.49 -4.09 -9.59
CA ARG A 54 2.37 -3.20 -8.43
C ARG A 54 0.97 -3.29 -7.82
N LEU A 55 -0.08 -3.31 -8.64
CA LEU A 55 -1.46 -3.47 -8.17
C LEU A 55 -1.67 -4.80 -7.41
N LYS A 56 -1.16 -5.91 -7.95
CA LYS A 56 -1.27 -7.21 -7.29
C LYS A 56 -0.51 -7.27 -5.97
N ILE A 57 0.59 -6.52 -5.87
CA ILE A 57 1.40 -6.48 -4.65
C ILE A 57 0.75 -5.57 -3.58
N LEU A 58 0.05 -4.51 -3.98
CA LEU A 58 -0.83 -3.77 -3.08
C LEU A 58 -1.96 -4.66 -2.55
N GLU A 59 -2.59 -5.47 -3.40
CA GLU A 59 -3.60 -6.46 -2.97
C GLU A 59 -3.03 -7.45 -1.94
N VAL A 60 -1.81 -7.96 -2.18
CA VAL A 60 -1.06 -8.81 -1.24
C VAL A 60 -0.85 -8.10 0.10
N LEU A 61 -0.41 -6.83 0.09
CA LEU A 61 -0.19 -6.06 1.30
C LEU A 61 -1.48 -5.90 2.12
N GLN A 62 -2.62 -5.65 1.47
CA GLN A 62 -3.92 -5.58 2.16
C GLN A 62 -4.28 -6.92 2.83
N LYS A 63 -4.10 -8.04 2.12
CA LYS A 63 -4.39 -9.38 2.64
C LYS A 63 -3.51 -9.74 3.84
N ILE A 64 -2.20 -9.46 3.75
CA ILE A 64 -1.26 -9.75 4.84
C ILE A 64 -1.55 -8.86 6.05
N THR A 65 -1.82 -7.58 5.84
CA THR A 65 -2.14 -6.66 6.93
C THR A 65 -3.34 -7.16 7.74
N LYS A 66 -4.38 -7.66 7.06
CA LYS A 66 -5.55 -8.27 7.70
C LYS A 66 -5.24 -9.61 8.39
N ALA A 67 -4.46 -10.49 7.75
CA ALA A 67 -4.21 -11.85 8.25
C ALA A 67 -3.15 -11.94 9.35
N ALA A 68 -2.23 -10.96 9.42
CA ALA A 68 -1.05 -11.01 10.28
C ALA A 68 -0.97 -9.87 11.31
N TRP A 69 -2.02 -9.06 11.47
CA TRP A 69 -2.12 -8.17 12.63
C TRP A 69 -2.19 -9.00 13.91
N PRO A 70 -1.47 -8.66 15.01
CA PRO A 70 -0.67 -7.46 15.30
C PRO A 70 0.82 -7.54 14.90
N ARG A 71 1.29 -8.67 14.36
CA ARG A 71 2.72 -8.86 14.01
C ARG A 71 3.24 -7.91 12.92
N MET A 72 2.33 -7.23 12.22
CA MET A 72 2.66 -6.22 11.21
C MET A 72 3.05 -4.86 11.81
N ALA A 73 2.74 -4.58 13.09
CA ALA A 73 2.98 -3.28 13.72
C ALA A 73 4.44 -2.81 13.62
N CYS A 74 5.42 -3.71 13.82
CA CYS A 74 6.84 -3.38 13.73
C CYS A 74 7.32 -3.06 12.29
N ARG A 75 6.49 -3.29 11.28
CA ARG A 75 6.80 -3.09 9.84
C ARG A 75 6.17 -1.83 9.27
N VAL A 76 5.26 -1.21 10.02
CA VAL A 76 4.45 -0.07 9.57
C VAL A 76 5.33 1.09 9.12
N ALA A 77 6.40 1.43 9.86
CA ALA A 77 7.29 2.53 9.49
C ALA A 77 7.95 2.35 8.10
N VAL A 78 8.39 1.12 7.79
CA VAL A 78 9.04 0.81 6.50
C VAL A 78 8.01 0.79 5.37
N LEU A 79 6.84 0.18 5.62
CA LEU A 79 5.75 0.10 4.65
C LEU A 79 5.16 1.48 4.36
N LEU A 80 4.92 2.30 5.37
CA LEU A 80 4.44 3.68 5.24
C LEU A 80 5.38 4.49 4.32
N ARG A 81 6.69 4.43 4.59
CA ARG A 81 7.68 5.11 3.75
C ARG A 81 7.63 4.64 2.30
N CYS A 82 7.49 3.33 2.07
CA CYS A 82 7.37 2.76 0.73
C CYS A 82 6.12 3.25 0.00
N LEU A 83 4.96 3.24 0.67
CA LEU A 83 3.69 3.68 0.08
C LEU A 83 3.67 5.19 -0.21
N LEU A 84 4.25 6.02 0.67
CA LEU A 84 4.38 7.46 0.41
C LEU A 84 5.28 7.73 -0.80
N LYS A 85 6.42 7.04 -0.90
CA LYS A 85 7.28 7.11 -2.09
C LYS A 85 6.53 6.69 -3.36
N LEU A 86 5.72 5.64 -3.27
CA LEU A 86 4.91 5.17 -4.40
C LEU A 86 3.88 6.22 -4.84
N LEU A 87 3.18 6.88 -3.90
CA LEU A 87 2.24 7.95 -4.23
C LEU A 87 2.93 9.11 -4.98
N VAL A 88 4.08 9.56 -4.47
CA VAL A 88 4.85 10.64 -5.11
C VAL A 88 5.31 10.21 -6.51
N ALA A 89 5.87 9.01 -6.63
CA ALA A 89 6.34 8.48 -7.91
C ALA A 89 5.20 8.38 -8.94
N VAL A 90 4.04 7.85 -8.55
CA VAL A 90 2.87 7.68 -9.43
C VAL A 90 2.26 9.03 -9.83
N SER A 91 2.22 10.00 -8.92
CA SER A 91 1.71 11.35 -9.22
C SER A 91 2.60 12.13 -10.20
N SER A 92 3.91 11.88 -10.17
CA SER A 92 4.87 12.56 -11.03
C SER A 92 5.12 11.84 -12.36
N ASP A 93 4.54 10.65 -12.55
CA ASP A 93 4.73 9.84 -13.75
C ASP A 93 3.77 10.25 -14.87
N GLY A 94 4.30 11.03 -15.81
CA GLY A 94 3.58 11.49 -17.01
C GLY A 94 3.38 10.42 -18.09
N GLN A 95 4.00 9.24 -17.96
CA GLN A 95 3.83 8.13 -18.91
C GLN A 95 2.67 7.20 -18.54
N LEU A 96 2.22 7.24 -17.28
CA LEU A 96 1.06 6.46 -16.82
C LEU A 96 -0.25 7.07 -17.33
N SER A 97 -1.16 6.20 -17.77
CA SER A 97 -2.53 6.61 -18.05
C SER A 97 -3.24 7.03 -16.76
N ASP A 98 -4.14 8.00 -16.86
CA ASP A 98 -4.86 8.52 -15.70
C ASP A 98 -5.65 7.42 -14.98
N SER A 99 -6.20 6.43 -15.71
CA SER A 99 -6.92 5.31 -15.11
C SER A 99 -6.03 4.41 -14.25
N VAL A 100 -4.81 4.11 -14.71
CA VAL A 100 -3.83 3.32 -13.95
C VAL A 100 -3.30 4.13 -12.77
N ARG A 101 -3.03 5.43 -12.96
CA ARG A 101 -2.61 6.35 -11.89
C ARG A 101 -3.61 6.37 -10.75
N GLN A 102 -4.88 6.63 -11.05
CA GLN A 102 -5.96 6.69 -10.05
C GLN A 102 -6.14 5.34 -9.34
N LYS A 103 -6.05 4.23 -10.06
CA LYS A 103 -6.14 2.89 -9.46
C LYS A 103 -4.99 2.62 -8.49
N LEU A 104 -3.75 2.92 -8.88
CA LEU A 104 -2.58 2.75 -7.99
C LEU A 104 -2.69 3.63 -6.75
N MET A 105 -3.06 4.90 -6.91
CA MET A 105 -3.23 5.82 -5.78
C MET A 105 -4.36 5.38 -4.85
N GLY A 106 -5.47 4.89 -5.41
CA GLY A 106 -6.59 4.32 -4.66
C GLY A 106 -6.19 3.09 -3.84
N GLU A 107 -5.58 2.09 -4.47
CA GLU A 107 -5.12 0.86 -3.78
C GLU A 107 -4.04 1.15 -2.73
N THR A 108 -3.15 2.12 -3.00
CA THR A 108 -2.15 2.59 -2.03
C THR A 108 -2.81 3.26 -0.83
N SER A 109 -3.83 4.10 -1.08
CA SER A 109 -4.63 4.74 -0.03
C SER A 109 -5.37 3.70 0.82
N LEU A 110 -5.94 2.65 0.21
CA LEU A 110 -6.56 1.54 0.95
C LEU A 110 -5.56 0.82 1.87
N CYS A 111 -4.34 0.58 1.41
CA CYS A 111 -3.28 0.00 2.25
C CYS A 111 -2.97 0.90 3.46
N LEU A 112 -2.85 2.22 3.23
CA LEU A 112 -2.62 3.20 4.31
C LEU A 112 -3.78 3.21 5.31
N LYS A 113 -5.05 3.19 4.86
CA LYS A 113 -6.22 3.12 5.75
C LYS A 113 -6.22 1.87 6.61
N LEU A 114 -5.91 0.71 6.02
CA LEU A 114 -5.85 -0.55 6.76
C LEU A 114 -4.75 -0.50 7.84
N MET A 115 -3.57 0.02 7.51
CA MET A 115 -2.50 0.18 8.49
C MET A 115 -2.86 1.17 9.60
N ASP A 116 -3.49 2.30 9.27
CA ASP A 116 -3.92 3.29 10.26
C ASP A 116 -4.98 2.73 11.21
N SER A 117 -5.98 2.02 10.69
CA SER A 117 -7.01 1.36 11.51
C SER A 117 -6.42 0.33 12.48
N CYS A 118 -5.33 -0.31 12.08
CA CYS A 118 -4.62 -1.29 12.89
C CYS A 118 -3.78 -0.61 13.98
N CYS A 119 -3.24 0.58 13.70
CA CYS A 119 -2.45 1.39 14.63
C CYS A 119 -3.29 2.41 15.41
N HIS A 120 -4.62 2.22 15.51
CA HIS A 120 -5.52 3.11 16.25
C HIS A 120 -5.44 4.61 15.89
N GLY A 121 -5.07 4.95 14.64
CA GLY A 121 -4.96 6.35 14.21
C GLY A 121 -3.58 6.99 14.37
N ASP A 122 -2.58 6.25 14.86
CA ASP A 122 -1.22 6.77 15.09
C ASP A 122 -0.52 7.26 13.81
N LEU A 123 -1.01 6.89 12.63
CA LEU A 123 -0.43 7.35 11.36
C LEU A 123 -0.95 8.73 10.96
N GLN A 124 -2.12 9.15 11.44
CA GLN A 124 -2.71 10.45 11.04
C GLN A 124 -1.82 11.65 11.40
N PRO A 125 -1.22 11.75 12.61
CA PRO A 125 -0.30 12.84 12.92
C PRO A 125 0.93 12.86 12.01
N LEU A 126 1.40 11.70 11.55
CA LEU A 126 2.52 11.59 10.61
C LEU A 126 2.10 12.02 9.20
N LEU A 127 0.91 11.62 8.76
CA LEU A 127 0.38 11.97 7.44
C LEU A 127 0.04 13.46 7.32
N ARG A 128 -0.39 14.11 8.42
CA ARG A 128 -0.65 15.56 8.47
C ARG A 128 0.62 16.41 8.34
N GLN A 129 1.80 15.84 8.54
CA GLN A 129 3.08 16.54 8.32
C GLN A 129 3.41 16.68 6.83
N VAL A 130 2.71 15.94 5.95
CA VAL A 130 2.86 16.08 4.50
C VAL A 130 2.07 17.30 4.05
N ASP A 131 2.77 18.32 3.55
CA ASP A 131 2.22 19.58 3.11
C ASP A 131 2.39 19.82 1.59
N SER A 132 1.87 20.94 1.08
CA SER A 132 2.02 21.34 -0.32
C SER A 132 3.44 21.75 -0.70
N SER A 133 4.35 21.90 0.27
CA SER A 133 5.77 22.15 -0.02
C SER A 133 6.48 20.89 -0.50
N CYS A 134 5.97 19.70 -0.16
CA CYS A 134 6.62 18.43 -0.44
C CYS A 134 5.87 17.50 -1.41
N CYS A 135 4.60 17.75 -1.72
CA CYS A 135 3.76 16.84 -2.53
C CYS A 135 2.77 17.57 -3.45
N SER A 136 2.36 16.89 -4.54
CA SER A 136 1.34 17.41 -5.46
C SER A 136 -0.07 17.42 -4.83
N SER A 137 -0.98 18.22 -5.40
CA SER A 137 -2.38 18.33 -4.94
C SER A 137 -3.11 16.98 -4.98
N GLU A 138 -2.74 16.10 -5.91
CA GLU A 138 -3.30 14.75 -6.04
C GLU A 138 -2.91 13.85 -4.85
N VAL A 139 -1.64 13.91 -4.43
CA VAL A 139 -1.16 13.16 -3.27
C VAL A 139 -1.80 13.71 -2.00
N LEU A 140 -1.86 15.04 -1.85
CA LEU A 140 -2.55 15.67 -0.71
C LEU A 140 -4.04 15.31 -0.68
N GLY A 141 -4.71 15.29 -1.83
CA GLY A 141 -6.09 14.84 -1.96
C GLY A 141 -6.26 13.40 -1.48
N CYS A 142 -5.37 12.50 -1.92
CA CYS A 142 -5.36 11.11 -1.44
C CYS A 142 -5.20 11.03 0.08
N LEU A 143 -4.21 11.74 0.65
CA LEU A 143 -3.94 11.75 2.08
C LEU A 143 -5.09 12.37 2.90
N ALA A 144 -5.74 13.41 2.38
CA ALA A 144 -6.89 14.04 3.03
C ALA A 144 -8.08 13.08 3.17
N THR A 145 -8.30 12.18 2.19
CA THR A 145 -9.34 11.14 2.31
C THR A 145 -9.03 10.08 3.38
N LEU A 146 -7.79 10.01 3.88
CA LEU A 146 -7.38 9.13 4.97
C LEU A 146 -7.66 9.78 6.33
N THR A 147 -7.32 11.07 6.46
CA THR A 147 -7.42 11.80 7.73
C THR A 147 -8.85 12.26 8.05
N GLY A 148 -9.70 12.49 7.03
CA GLY A 148 -11.08 12.94 7.24
C GLY A 148 -12.08 11.85 7.64
N THR A 149 -11.76 10.56 7.48
CA THR A 149 -12.70 9.46 7.77
C THR A 149 -12.79 9.05 9.24
N THR A 150 -11.84 9.46 10.08
CA THR A 150 -11.71 8.93 11.46
C THR A 150 -12.49 9.71 12.51
N GLU A 151 -12.97 10.92 12.18
CA GLU A 151 -13.82 11.71 13.11
C GLU A 151 -15.19 11.06 13.40
N ARG A 152 -15.58 9.99 12.70
CA ARG A 152 -16.87 9.30 12.94
C ARG A 152 -16.85 8.19 13.99
N CYS A 153 -15.69 7.76 14.51
CA CYS A 153 -15.65 6.62 15.46
C CYS A 153 -15.50 7.01 16.93
N SER A 154 -15.12 8.27 17.24
CA SER A 154 -14.89 8.73 18.61
C SER A 154 -16.17 9.11 19.39
N SER A 155 -17.36 8.99 18.80
CA SER A 155 -18.64 9.41 19.41
C SER A 155 -19.51 8.26 19.96
N ARG A 156 -18.97 7.04 20.12
CA ARG A 156 -19.77 5.88 20.58
C ARG A 156 -19.30 5.18 21.86
N THR A 157 -18.43 5.78 22.66
CA THR A 157 -17.99 5.21 23.94
C THR A 157 -18.17 6.19 25.10
N SER A 158 -19.38 6.69 25.28
CA SER A 158 -19.80 7.41 26.49
C SER A 158 -21.31 7.25 26.69
N GLU A 159 -21.78 6.01 26.83
CA GLU A 159 -23.13 5.68 27.31
C GLU A 159 -23.15 4.22 27.75
N THR A 160 -22.72 3.97 28.99
CA THR A 160 -23.31 3.05 29.99
C THR A 160 -22.52 3.19 31.29
#